data_AF-A0A8T7E5L4-F1
#
_entry.id   AF-A0A8T7E5L4-F1
#
_cell.length_a   1.000
_cell.length_b   1.000
_cell.length_c   1.000
_cell.angle_alpha   90.00
_cell.angle_beta   90.00
_cell.angle_gamma   90.00
#
_symmetry.space_group_name_H-M   'P 1'
#
loop_
_entity.id
_entity.type
_entity.pdbx_description
1 polymer ?
#
loop_
_entity_poly.entity_id
_entity_poly.type
_entity_poly.pdbx_seq_one_letter_code
_entity_poly.pdbx_strand_id
1 'polypeptide(L)' 'QLQWALKQGETPMLSGRDNLRTMALVEAAYRSIEEKRSIEPAAIMR' A
#
# COMPACT_ATOMS: atom_id res chain seq x y z
N GLN A 1 -3.90 -1.79 15.45
CA GLN A 1 -3.42 -0.39 15.42
C GLN A 1 -4.56 0.60 15.14
N LEU A 2 -5.20 0.60 13.97
CA LEU A 2 -6.27 1.55 13.61
C LEU A 2 -7.43 1.63 14.63
N GLN A 3 -8.10 0.51 14.91
CA GLN A 3 -9.27 0.51 15.81
C GLN A 3 -8.92 0.97 17.23
N TRP A 4 -7.72 0.62 17.72
CA TRP A 4 -7.23 1.08 19.00
C TRP A 4 -6.97 2.60 19.00
N ALA A 5 -6.27 3.11 17.98
CA ALA A 5 -5.97 4.55 17.88
C ALA A 5 -7.25 5.39 17.79
N LEU A 6 -8.25 4.92 17.02
CA LEU A 6 -9.57 5.56 16.95
C LEU A 6 -10.27 5.60 18.31
N LYS A 7 -10.23 4.49 19.07
CA LYS A 7 -10.80 4.45 20.43
C LYS A 7 -10.13 5.47 21.36
N GLN A 8 -8.84 5.72 21.18
CA GLN A 8 -8.07 6.66 21.99
C GLN A 8 -8.12 8.11 21.48
N GLY A 9 -8.75 8.37 20.33
CA GLY A 9 -8.70 9.69 19.68
C GLY A 9 -7.31 10.06 19.14
N GLU A 10 -6.45 9.06 18.93
CA GLU A 10 -5.07 9.23 18.46
C GLU A 10 -4.96 8.97 16.95
N THR A 11 -3.88 9.47 16.35
CA THR A 11 -3.57 9.17 14.95
C THR A 11 -3.01 7.75 14.85
N PRO A 12 -3.51 6.91 13.92
CA PRO A 12 -2.96 5.58 13.69
C PRO A 12 -1.48 5.65 13.26
N MET A 13 -0.68 4.70 13.73
CA MET A 13 0.73 4.55 13.37
C MET A 13 0.95 4.42 11.86
N LEU A 14 0.07 3.68 11.17
CA LEU A 14 0.07 3.59 9.72
C LEU A 14 -1.21 4.22 9.18
N SER A 15 -1.04 5.15 8.26
CA SER A 15 -2.13 5.81 7.56
C SER A 15 -2.74 4.90 6.50
N GLY A 16 -3.93 5.27 6.00
CA GLY A 16 -4.48 4.63 4.81
C GLY A 16 -3.56 4.76 3.59
N ARG A 17 -2.78 5.84 3.49
CA ARG A 17 -1.81 6.04 2.41
C ARG A 17 -0.67 5.04 2.46
N ASP A 18 -0.24 4.64 3.66
CA ASP A 18 0.78 3.59 3.83
C ASP A 18 0.26 2.24 3.33
N ASN A 19 -1.00 1.92 3.63
CA ASN A 19 -1.64 0.72 3.08
C ASN A 19 -1.74 0.75 1.55
N LEU A 20 -2.05 1.92 0.95
CA LEU A 20 -2.09 2.05 -0.50
C LEU A 20 -0.73 1.80 -1.15
N ARG A 21 0.38 2.16 -0.50
CA ARG A 21 1.73 1.82 -0.99
C ARG A 21 1.96 0.30 -0.97
N THR A 22 1.51 -0.39 0.07
CA THR A 22 1.56 -1.86 0.13
C THR A 22 0.75 -2.49 -1.00
N MET A 23 -0.45 -1.98 -1.25
CA MET A 23 -1.29 -2.48 -2.35
C MET A 23 -0.67 -2.23 -3.73
N ALA A 24 -0.03 -1.06 -3.92
CA ALA A 24 0.69 -0.75 -5.14
C ALA A 24 1.85 -1.72 -5.40
N LEU A 25 2.57 -2.16 -4.36
CA LEU A 25 3.61 -3.18 -4.48
C LEU A 25 3.03 -4.53 -4.91
N VAL A 26 1.91 -4.96 -4.31
CA VAL A 26 1.26 -6.23 -4.66
C VAL A 26 0.81 -6.23 -6.13
N GLU A 27 0.16 -5.15 -6.57
CA GLU A 27 -0.26 -4.99 -7.97
C GLU A 27 0.92 -4.97 -8.94
N ALA A 28 1.99 -4.23 -8.60
CA ALA A 28 3.21 -4.20 -9.40
C ALA A 28 3.86 -5.58 -9.52
N ALA A 29 3.82 -6.40 -8.46
CA ALA A 29 4.33 -7.76 -8.49
C ALA A 29 3.51 -8.67 -9.42
N TYR A 30 2.18 -8.61 -9.36
CA TYR A 30 1.33 -9.38 -10.27
C TYR A 30 1.58 -8.98 -11.73
N ARG A 31 1.60 -7.68 -12.04
CA ARG A 31 1.92 -7.19 -13.38
C ARG A 31 3.33 -7.57 -13.82
N SER A 32 4.30 -7.59 -12.91
CA SER A 32 5.67 -7.99 -13.21
C SER A 32 5.75 -9.44 -13.68
N ILE A 33 4.96 -10.34 -13.08
CA ILE A 33 4.88 -11.75 -13.50
C ILE A 33 4.35 -11.85 -14.93
N GLU A 34 3.29 -11.12 -15.25
CA GLU A 34 2.67 -11.12 -16.58
C GLU A 34 3.60 -10.52 -17.65
N GLU A 35 4.21 -9.37 -17.34
CA GLU A 35 5.04 -8.61 -18.29
C GLU A 35 6.49 -9.11 -18.36
N LYS A 36 6.89 -10.05 -17.49
CA LYS A 36 8.26 -10.59 -17.36
C LYS A 36 9.33 -9.51 -17.23
N ARG A 37 9.00 -8.40 -16.57
CA ARG A 37 9.89 -7.29 -16.27
C ARG A 37 9.55 -6.65 -14.94
N SER A 38 10.49 -5.95 -14.33
CA SER A 38 10.22 -5.18 -13.11
C SER A 38 9.24 -4.03 -13.40
N ILE A 39 8.29 -3.83 -12.49
CA ILE A 39 7.33 -2.72 -12.49
C ILE A 39 7.56 -1.92 -11.21
N GLU A 40 7.81 -0.62 -11.36
CA GLU A 40 7.92 0.29 -10.22
C GLU A 40 6.55 0.44 -9.54
N PRO A 41 6.41 0.23 -8.21
CA PRO A 41 5.14 0.42 -7.51
C PRO A 41 4.56 1.82 -7.68
N ALA A 42 5.41 2.84 -7.86
CA ALA A 42 4.99 4.21 -8.13
C ALA A 42 4.18 4.35 -9.44
N ALA A 43 4.36 3.44 -10.41
CA ALA A 43 3.59 3.43 -11.65
C ALA A 43 2.14 2.94 -11.46
N ILE A 44 1.81 2.35 -10.30
CA ILE A 44 0.46 1.93 -9.93
C ILE A 44 -0.30 3.04 -9.20
N MET A 45 0.41 3.87 -8.44
CA MET A 45 -0.19 4.95 -7.64
C MET A 45 -0.62 6.11 -8.56
N ARG A 46 -1.91 6.44 -8.57
CA ARG A 46 -2.47 7.61 -9.27
C ARG A 46 -2.82 8.73 -8.28
#